data_AF-A0A803QMM8-F1
#
_entry.id   AF-A0A803QMM8-F1
#
_cell.length_a   1.000
_cell.length_b   1.000
_cell.length_c   1.000
_cell.angle_alpha   90.00
_cell.angle_beta   90.00
_cell.angle_gamma   90.00
#
_symmetry.space_group_name_H-M   'P 1'
#
loop_
_entity.id
_entity.type
_entity.pdbx_description
1 polymer ?
#
loop_
_entity_poly.entity_id
_entity_poly.type
_entity_poly.pdbx_seq_one_letter_code
_entity_poly.pdbx_strand_id
1 'polypeptide(L)'
;MEFGRFLVISIGTGSAKSEEKYRADEAAKWGVLGWLSSHNSTPLVDIFTQASSDLADIFLSTVFQALHSEKNYLRIQDDTLGDKESSMDNATKENLDKLVRIGEDLLQKPVSMVNLETGIYSPKHGTTNGEALKRVAQMLYRERKTREARSPMPKLKKGVKAHDIPRDRQPLVPALFIFGDSVVDVGNNNQIPTIIRANFPPYGRDFIGRRPTGRFSNGKLTTDFTAEMLGFSAYPPAYLSRRAVGRNLLIGANFASASSGYFDVTANLYHSIPLSRQVEYYRDYQGKVVSMVGSANASSIFSGGIYLISAGSSDFLQNYYINPLLHNTYTIDQFFNILFENLAQFVEEVYGMGARKIGVTTLPPMGCLPAAITIFGSGSNQCVERINNDAISFNTRLNITIQNLINRFSGLNLVVLDTYTTLRNIISQPSTNGFSEVRRGCCGSGYLETSVLCNLRAMGTCTNASEYVFWDAYHPSEAANKILANALLNQGLSLI
;
A
#
# COMPACT_ATOMS: atom_id res chain seq x y z
N MET A 1 -20.31 6.72 17.98
CA MET A 1 -18.93 7.26 17.90
C MET A 1 -18.89 8.59 18.64
N GLU A 2 -18.00 8.79 19.61
CA GLU A 2 -17.82 10.10 20.27
C GLU A 2 -16.86 10.98 19.44
N PHE A 3 -17.37 11.67 18.42
CA PHE A 3 -16.56 12.65 17.65
C PHE A 3 -16.17 13.89 18.46
N GLY A 4 -16.71 14.05 19.68
CA GLY A 4 -16.22 15.02 20.66
C GLY A 4 -14.73 14.85 21.03
N ARG A 5 -14.08 13.73 20.63
CA ARG A 5 -12.65 13.46 20.85
C ARG A 5 -11.74 13.87 19.68
N PHE A 6 -12.29 14.30 18.55
CA PHE A 6 -11.49 14.73 17.39
C PHE A 6 -11.46 16.24 17.28
N LEU A 7 -10.31 16.78 16.88
CA LEU A 7 -10.10 18.18 16.53
C LEU A 7 -9.49 18.19 15.12
N VAL A 8 -10.17 18.82 14.16
CA VAL A 8 -9.79 18.79 12.75
C VAL A 8 -9.57 20.21 12.24
N ILE A 9 -8.38 20.45 11.68
CA ILE A 9 -8.08 21.65 10.90
C ILE A 9 -7.96 21.22 9.44
N SER A 10 -8.78 21.80 8.59
CA SER A 10 -8.71 21.64 7.14
C SER A 10 -8.17 22.93 6.54
N ILE A 11 -6.98 22.87 5.95
CA ILE A 11 -6.35 24.01 5.27
C ILE A 11 -6.39 23.68 3.79
N GLY A 12 -7.06 24.51 2.99
CA GLY A 12 -6.97 24.37 1.55
C GLY A 12 -5.91 25.31 0.97
N THR A 13 -5.51 25.02 -0.25
CA THR A 13 -4.46 25.75 -0.98
C THR A 13 -4.94 27.06 -1.57
N GLY A 14 -6.23 27.39 -1.37
CA GLY A 14 -6.93 28.45 -2.07
C GLY A 14 -7.23 28.07 -3.52
N SER A 15 -8.18 28.77 -4.13
CA SER A 15 -8.65 28.52 -5.50
C SER A 15 -9.30 29.74 -6.11
N ALA A 16 -9.23 29.86 -7.45
CA ALA A 16 -9.90 30.91 -8.20
C ALA A 16 -11.35 30.52 -8.57
N LYS A 17 -12.19 30.22 -7.56
CA LYS A 17 -13.53 29.62 -7.80
C LYS A 17 -14.51 30.55 -8.54
N SER A 18 -14.30 31.85 -8.49
CA SER A 18 -15.23 32.85 -9.02
C SER A 18 -14.93 33.31 -10.45
N GLU A 19 -13.97 32.68 -11.14
CA GLU A 19 -13.55 33.13 -12.47
C GLU A 19 -14.49 32.68 -13.60
N GLU A 20 -15.52 31.87 -13.31
CA GLU A 20 -16.51 31.39 -14.30
C GLU A 20 -15.85 30.95 -15.61
N LYS A 21 -14.74 30.19 -15.49
CA LYS A 21 -13.79 29.92 -16.58
C LYS A 21 -14.44 29.37 -17.86
N TYR A 22 -15.60 28.73 -17.73
CA TYR A 22 -16.27 28.06 -18.84
C TYR A 22 -17.76 28.37 -18.83
N ARG A 23 -18.31 28.69 -20.00
CA ARG A 23 -19.75 28.78 -20.19
C ARG A 23 -20.32 27.41 -20.59
N ALA A 24 -21.49 27.08 -20.06
CA ALA A 24 -22.15 25.80 -20.30
C ALA A 24 -22.48 25.57 -21.79
N ASP A 25 -22.83 26.63 -22.54
CA ASP A 25 -23.15 26.56 -23.97
C ASP A 25 -21.91 26.31 -24.86
N GLU A 26 -20.73 26.67 -24.38
CA GLU A 26 -19.45 26.37 -25.02
C GLU A 26 -18.98 24.96 -24.67
N ALA A 27 -19.04 24.59 -23.39
CA ALA A 27 -18.66 23.27 -22.90
C ALA A 27 -19.53 22.15 -23.49
N ALA A 28 -20.82 22.41 -23.76
CA ALA A 28 -21.72 21.46 -24.40
C ALA A 28 -21.27 21.05 -25.82
N LYS A 29 -20.39 21.82 -26.45
CA LYS A 29 -19.83 21.54 -27.80
C LYS A 29 -18.48 20.84 -27.73
N TRP A 30 -17.91 20.62 -26.55
CA TRP A 30 -16.61 20.01 -26.39
C TRP A 30 -16.65 18.49 -26.63
N GLY A 31 -15.78 18.01 -27.52
CA GLY A 31 -15.40 16.59 -27.61
C GLY A 31 -14.31 16.23 -26.58
N VAL A 32 -13.82 15.00 -26.61
CA VAL A 32 -12.81 14.48 -25.65
C VAL A 32 -11.59 15.39 -25.50
N LEU A 33 -11.08 15.95 -26.60
CA LEU A 33 -9.92 16.86 -26.56
C LEU A 33 -10.23 18.21 -25.90
N GLY A 34 -11.45 18.74 -26.07
CA GLY A 34 -11.86 20.00 -25.43
C GLY A 34 -12.00 19.85 -23.92
N TRP A 35 -12.44 18.69 -23.45
CA TRP A 35 -12.49 18.36 -22.02
C TRP A 35 -11.10 18.17 -21.40
N LEU A 36 -10.09 17.79 -22.20
CA LEU A 36 -8.70 17.64 -21.77
C LEU A 36 -7.89 18.95 -21.87
N SER A 37 -8.19 19.79 -22.85
CA SER A 37 -7.48 21.06 -23.08
C SER A 37 -8.39 22.07 -23.77
N SER A 38 -8.65 23.20 -23.10
CA SER A 38 -9.46 24.30 -23.64
C SER A 38 -9.06 25.61 -22.97
N HIS A 39 -9.02 26.70 -23.74
CA HIS A 39 -8.64 28.05 -23.28
C HIS A 39 -7.37 28.10 -22.41
N ASN A 40 -6.35 27.32 -22.77
CA ASN A 40 -5.08 27.23 -22.04
C ASN A 40 -5.22 26.68 -20.60
N SER A 41 -6.26 25.88 -20.33
CA SER A 41 -6.54 25.19 -19.06
C SER A 41 -6.90 23.71 -19.30
N THR A 42 -7.12 22.94 -18.23
CA THR A 42 -7.44 21.51 -18.23
C THR A 42 -8.81 21.25 -17.55
N PRO A 43 -9.94 21.43 -18.26
CA PRO A 43 -11.25 21.53 -17.64
C PRO A 43 -11.65 20.35 -16.74
N LEU A 44 -11.33 19.11 -17.13
CA LEU A 44 -11.61 17.93 -16.30
C LEU A 44 -10.83 17.93 -14.98
N VAL A 45 -9.59 18.38 -14.98
CA VAL A 45 -8.74 18.46 -13.78
C VAL A 45 -9.25 19.57 -12.87
N ASP A 46 -9.64 20.71 -13.44
CA ASP A 46 -10.22 21.83 -12.70
C ASP A 46 -11.52 21.41 -12.00
N ILE A 47 -12.44 20.76 -12.72
CA ILE A 47 -13.71 20.25 -12.17
C ILE A 47 -13.46 19.24 -11.06
N PHE A 48 -12.59 18.26 -11.30
CA PHE A 48 -12.29 17.22 -10.30
C PHE A 48 -11.68 17.81 -9.03
N THR A 49 -10.74 18.75 -9.17
CA THR A 49 -10.04 19.38 -8.05
C THR A 49 -11.00 20.25 -7.23
N GLN A 50 -11.86 21.01 -7.92
CA GLN A 50 -12.90 21.82 -7.27
C GLN A 50 -13.93 20.95 -6.55
N ALA A 51 -14.47 19.93 -7.22
CA ALA A 51 -15.43 18.99 -6.63
C ALA A 51 -14.84 18.26 -5.42
N SER A 52 -13.55 17.87 -5.48
CA SER A 52 -12.85 17.23 -4.37
C SER A 52 -12.74 18.16 -3.14
N SER A 53 -12.38 19.43 -3.37
CA SER A 53 -12.30 20.44 -2.29
C SER A 53 -13.68 20.68 -1.64
N ASP A 54 -14.73 20.80 -2.45
CA ASP A 54 -16.08 21.07 -1.94
C ASP A 54 -16.65 19.85 -1.19
N LEU A 55 -16.46 18.65 -1.72
CA LEU A 55 -16.89 17.41 -1.05
C LEU A 55 -16.17 17.21 0.29
N ALA A 56 -14.89 17.54 0.38
CA ALA A 56 -14.14 17.40 1.62
C ALA A 56 -14.70 18.29 2.75
N ASP A 57 -15.03 19.55 2.45
CA ASP A 57 -15.61 20.45 3.45
C ASP A 57 -17.06 20.10 3.76
N ILE A 58 -17.91 19.91 2.75
CA ILE A 58 -19.33 19.54 2.95
C ILE A 58 -19.42 18.29 3.82
N PHE A 59 -18.61 17.27 3.52
CA PHE A 59 -18.62 16.02 4.28
C PHE A 59 -18.20 16.25 5.74
N LEU A 60 -17.08 16.95 5.98
CA LEU A 60 -16.60 17.22 7.33
C LEU A 60 -17.58 18.10 8.11
N SER A 61 -18.06 19.19 7.51
CA SER A 61 -19.07 20.08 8.09
C SER A 61 -20.35 19.32 8.46
N THR A 62 -20.85 18.46 7.57
CA THR A 62 -22.04 17.63 7.84
C THR A 62 -21.82 16.70 9.02
N VAL A 63 -20.69 15.99 9.06
CA VAL A 63 -20.37 15.05 10.14
C VAL A 63 -20.25 15.76 11.48
N PHE A 64 -19.55 16.91 11.54
CA PHE A 64 -19.38 17.63 12.80
C PHE A 64 -20.66 18.32 13.29
N GLN A 65 -21.54 18.76 12.38
CA GLN A 65 -22.88 19.29 12.72
C GLN A 65 -23.82 18.19 13.22
N ALA A 66 -23.92 17.06 12.51
CA ALA A 66 -24.76 15.93 12.91
C ALA A 66 -24.40 15.35 14.29
N LEU A 67 -23.20 15.65 14.77
CA LEU A 67 -22.65 15.15 16.03
C LEU A 67 -22.47 16.24 17.10
N HIS A 68 -23.07 17.41 16.90
CA HIS A 68 -23.05 18.54 17.84
C HIS A 68 -21.62 18.92 18.30
N SER A 69 -20.66 18.83 17.37
CA SER A 69 -19.23 19.02 17.61
C SER A 69 -18.62 20.06 16.68
N GLU A 70 -19.40 21.01 16.16
CA GLU A 70 -19.00 21.99 15.15
C GLU A 70 -17.78 22.83 15.60
N LYS A 71 -17.65 23.07 16.90
CA LYS A 71 -16.52 23.78 17.51
C LYS A 71 -15.16 23.08 17.34
N ASN A 72 -15.17 21.80 16.99
CA ASN A 72 -13.98 20.97 16.80
C ASN A 72 -13.51 20.87 15.34
N TYR A 73 -14.21 21.54 14.42
CA TYR A 73 -13.83 21.62 13.01
C TYR A 73 -13.51 23.06 12.63
N LEU A 74 -12.36 23.26 11.98
CA LEU A 74 -11.93 24.55 11.44
C LEU A 74 -11.50 24.36 9.99
N ARG A 75 -12.19 25.03 9.06
CA ARG A 75 -11.74 25.19 7.67
C ARG A 75 -11.11 26.58 7.50
N ILE A 76 -9.95 26.62 6.86
CA ILE A 76 -9.36 27.85 6.34
C ILE A 76 -9.14 27.63 4.84
N GLN A 77 -9.78 28.47 4.03
CA GLN A 77 -9.76 28.41 2.58
C GLN A 77 -9.92 29.84 2.04
N ASP A 78 -9.22 30.16 0.97
CA ASP A 78 -9.42 31.40 0.22
C ASP A 78 -9.90 31.09 -1.20
N ASP A 79 -11.13 31.47 -1.49
CA ASP A 79 -11.75 31.25 -2.80
C ASP A 79 -11.68 32.50 -3.70
N THR A 80 -10.89 33.51 -3.29
CA THR A 80 -10.73 34.81 -3.98
C THR A 80 -9.36 34.99 -4.65
N LEU A 81 -8.56 33.92 -4.75
CA LEU A 81 -7.27 33.98 -5.43
C LEU A 81 -7.47 34.20 -6.94
N GLY A 82 -6.59 34.97 -7.57
CA GLY A 82 -6.54 35.04 -9.04
C GLY A 82 -5.76 33.89 -9.64
N ASP A 83 -5.83 33.74 -10.96
CA ASP A 83 -5.07 32.77 -11.75
C ASP A 83 -3.57 32.67 -11.40
N LYS A 84 -2.89 33.79 -11.18
CA LYS A 84 -1.44 33.79 -10.90
C LYS A 84 -1.10 33.29 -9.51
N GLU A 85 -1.92 33.66 -8.52
CA GLU A 85 -1.72 33.29 -7.13
C GLU A 85 -2.18 31.85 -6.86
N SER A 86 -3.19 31.39 -7.60
CA SER A 86 -3.70 30.01 -7.50
C SER A 86 -2.90 29.00 -8.33
N SER A 87 -2.01 29.46 -9.22
CA SER A 87 -1.13 28.62 -10.05
C SER A 87 -0.10 27.87 -9.20
N MET A 88 -0.09 26.54 -9.35
CA MET A 88 0.78 25.62 -8.62
C MET A 88 2.24 25.61 -9.12
N ASP A 89 2.50 26.18 -10.29
CA ASP A 89 3.78 26.20 -10.99
C ASP A 89 4.48 27.57 -10.97
N ASN A 90 3.86 28.61 -10.41
CA ASN A 90 4.42 29.95 -10.33
C ASN A 90 5.14 30.21 -8.98
N ALA A 91 6.40 29.80 -8.90
CA ALA A 91 7.26 30.01 -7.72
C ALA A 91 8.11 31.29 -7.78
N THR A 92 7.67 32.33 -8.50
CA THR A 92 8.40 33.60 -8.55
C THR A 92 8.41 34.27 -7.18
N LYS A 93 9.50 34.98 -6.83
CA LYS A 93 9.64 35.67 -5.54
C LYS A 93 8.47 36.63 -5.27
N GLU A 94 8.03 37.35 -6.31
CA GLU A 94 6.89 38.25 -6.24
C GLU A 94 5.59 37.51 -5.87
N ASN A 95 5.32 36.35 -6.51
CA ASN A 95 4.14 35.55 -6.21
C ASN A 95 4.20 34.97 -4.79
N LEU A 96 5.36 34.49 -4.36
CA LEU A 96 5.56 33.97 -3.00
C LEU A 96 5.36 35.06 -1.94
N ASP A 97 5.91 36.26 -2.14
CA ASP A 97 5.71 37.39 -1.23
C ASP A 97 4.23 37.81 -1.17
N LYS A 98 3.51 37.71 -2.30
CA LYS A 98 2.07 37.97 -2.37
C LYS A 98 1.26 36.90 -1.63
N LEU A 99 1.60 35.62 -1.78
CA LEU A 99 0.96 34.53 -1.07
C LEU A 99 1.15 34.61 0.45
N VAL A 100 2.32 35.08 0.92
CA VAL A 100 2.54 35.35 2.35
C VAL A 100 1.56 36.42 2.85
N ARG A 101 1.42 37.54 2.14
CA ARG A 101 0.46 38.60 2.51
C ARG A 101 -0.98 38.10 2.52
N ILE A 102 -1.36 37.32 1.51
CA ILE A 102 -2.69 36.68 1.45
C ILE A 102 -2.91 35.80 2.68
N GLY A 103 -1.91 35.01 3.08
CA GLY A 103 -1.95 34.21 4.30
C GLY A 103 -2.11 35.06 5.57
N GLU A 104 -1.40 36.19 5.68
CA GLU A 104 -1.51 37.13 6.80
C GLU A 104 -2.91 37.77 6.87
N ASP A 105 -3.45 38.18 5.72
CA ASP A 105 -4.80 38.74 5.61
C ASP A 105 -5.87 37.70 5.96
N LEU A 106 -5.69 36.44 5.54
CA LEU A 106 -6.57 35.33 5.88
C LEU A 106 -6.69 35.10 7.38
N LEU A 107 -5.63 35.36 8.15
CA LEU A 107 -5.68 35.26 9.61
C LEU A 107 -6.64 36.28 10.24
N GLN A 108 -6.81 37.44 9.60
CA GLN A 108 -7.72 38.50 10.04
C GLN A 108 -9.16 38.29 9.56
N LYS A 109 -9.36 37.51 8.48
CA LYS A 109 -10.70 37.19 7.99
C LYS A 109 -11.49 36.36 9.02
N PRO A 110 -12.82 36.54 9.08
CA PRO A 110 -13.69 35.70 9.91
C PRO A 110 -13.62 34.24 9.47
N VAL A 111 -13.81 33.32 10.41
CA VAL A 111 -13.95 31.89 10.07
C VAL A 111 -15.13 31.72 9.14
N SER A 112 -14.95 30.99 8.03
CA SER A 112 -16.02 30.66 7.09
C SER A 112 -16.65 29.31 7.40
N MET A 113 -17.94 29.17 7.10
CA MET A 113 -18.65 27.89 7.15
C MET A 113 -19.43 27.69 5.85
N VAL A 114 -19.33 26.49 5.29
CA VAL A 114 -20.14 26.10 4.13
C VAL A 114 -21.60 25.95 4.55
N ASN A 115 -22.49 26.58 3.81
CA ASN A 115 -23.91 26.32 3.90
C ASN A 115 -24.19 24.97 3.19
N LEU A 116 -24.65 23.97 3.93
CA LEU A 116 -24.81 22.61 3.41
C LEU A 116 -25.91 22.46 2.36
N GLU A 117 -26.86 23.40 2.28
CA GLU A 117 -27.94 23.39 1.28
C GLU A 117 -27.50 24.01 -0.04
N THR A 118 -26.65 25.04 0.02
CA THR A 118 -26.26 25.85 -1.16
C THR A 118 -24.83 25.61 -1.61
N GLY A 119 -23.98 25.01 -0.78
CA GLY A 119 -22.54 24.88 -1.02
C GLY A 119 -21.76 26.19 -0.90
N ILE A 120 -22.43 27.31 -0.57
CA ILE A 120 -21.83 28.64 -0.51
C ILE A 120 -21.19 28.88 0.86
N TYR A 121 -19.97 29.39 0.84
CA TYR A 121 -19.24 29.77 2.04
C TYR A 121 -19.74 31.11 2.57
N SER A 122 -20.08 31.14 3.86
CA SER A 122 -20.49 32.36 4.53
C SER A 122 -19.62 32.64 5.76
N PRO A 123 -19.30 33.91 6.05
CA PRO A 123 -18.61 34.28 7.28
C PRO A 123 -19.43 33.88 8.51
N LYS A 124 -18.82 33.14 9.43
CA LYS A 124 -19.39 32.90 10.76
C LYS A 124 -18.96 34.03 11.68
N HIS A 125 -19.91 34.86 12.08
CA HIS A 125 -19.66 35.98 13.00
C HIS A 125 -19.12 35.49 14.36
N GLY A 126 -18.11 36.18 14.89
CA GLY A 126 -17.66 36.05 16.28
C GLY A 126 -16.23 35.58 16.53
N THR A 127 -15.44 35.19 15.51
CA THR A 127 -13.99 34.94 15.67
C THR A 127 -13.24 34.97 14.33
N THR A 128 -11.97 35.38 14.34
CA THR A 128 -11.10 35.34 13.15
C THR A 128 -10.41 33.98 13.00
N ASN A 129 -9.86 33.68 11.81
CA ASN A 129 -9.06 32.48 11.59
C ASN A 129 -7.84 32.41 12.53
N GLY A 130 -7.17 33.54 12.76
CA GLY A 130 -6.03 33.62 13.67
C GLY A 130 -6.39 33.32 15.13
N GLU A 131 -7.54 33.81 15.60
CA GLU A 131 -8.06 33.48 16.93
C GLU A 131 -8.46 32.01 17.05
N ALA A 132 -9.11 31.46 16.02
CA ALA A 132 -9.50 30.06 15.98
C ALA A 132 -8.28 29.13 16.00
N LEU A 133 -7.22 29.45 15.27
CA LEU A 133 -5.95 28.71 15.30
C LEU A 133 -5.29 28.75 16.69
N LYS A 134 -5.26 29.92 17.34
CA LYS A 134 -4.77 30.05 18.74
C LYS A 134 -5.56 29.16 19.69
N ARG A 135 -6.89 29.12 19.55
CA ARG A 135 -7.77 28.24 20.35
C ARG A 135 -7.43 26.76 20.13
N VAL A 136 -7.28 26.33 18.88
CA VAL A 136 -6.90 24.95 18.54
C VAL A 136 -5.53 24.60 19.12
N ALA A 137 -4.54 25.47 19.01
CA ALA A 137 -3.22 25.26 19.60
C ALA A 137 -3.28 25.09 21.13
N GLN A 138 -4.11 25.89 21.82
CA GLN A 138 -4.33 25.75 23.26
C GLN A 138 -4.97 24.41 23.62
N MET A 139 -5.95 23.92 22.83
CA MET A 139 -6.57 22.61 23.04
C MET A 139 -5.55 21.48 22.90
N LEU A 140 -4.71 21.52 21.86
CA LEU A 140 -3.64 20.53 21.65
C LEU A 140 -2.61 20.55 22.78
N TYR A 141 -2.22 21.74 23.26
CA TYR A 141 -1.31 21.88 24.40
C TYR A 141 -1.87 21.26 25.70
N ARG A 142 -3.14 21.50 26.01
CA ARG A 142 -3.82 20.92 27.19
C ARG A 142 -3.94 19.41 27.09
N GLU A 143 -4.26 18.89 25.91
CA GLU A 143 -4.34 17.45 25.66
C GLU A 143 -2.98 16.77 25.82
N ARG A 144 -1.90 17.39 25.30
CA ARG A 144 -0.53 16.91 25.51
C ARG A 144 -0.18 16.81 27.00
N LYS A 145 -0.42 17.87 27.77
CA LYS A 145 -0.19 17.85 29.24
C LYS A 145 -0.98 16.75 29.93
N THR A 146 -2.23 16.54 29.52
CA THR A 146 -3.10 15.50 30.09
C THR A 146 -2.56 14.10 29.80
N ARG A 147 -2.06 13.85 28.57
CA ARG A 147 -1.44 12.57 28.20
C ARG A 147 -0.13 12.33 28.94
N GLU A 148 0.71 13.35 29.07
CA GLU A 148 1.95 13.30 29.86
C GLU A 148 1.67 13.01 31.34
N ALA A 149 0.58 13.55 31.91
CA ALA A 149 0.18 13.26 33.29
C ALA A 149 -0.42 11.85 33.48
N ARG A 150 -1.13 11.33 32.47
CA ARG A 150 -1.76 9.98 32.48
C ARG A 150 -0.79 8.85 32.14
N SER A 151 0.38 9.17 31.58
CA SER A 151 1.48 8.24 31.35
C SER A 151 2.70 8.71 32.14
N PRO A 152 2.90 8.27 33.40
CA PRO A 152 4.20 8.38 34.01
C PRO A 152 5.16 7.54 33.16
N MET A 153 5.91 8.20 32.27
CA MET A 153 6.99 7.58 31.51
C MET A 153 7.89 6.84 32.50
N PRO A 154 8.01 5.50 32.43
CA PRO A 154 9.07 4.83 33.15
C PRO A 154 10.38 5.32 32.54
N LYS A 155 11.25 5.93 33.35
CA LYS A 155 12.66 6.04 32.97
C LYS A 155 13.12 4.63 32.58
N LEU A 156 13.56 4.47 31.32
CA LEU A 156 14.02 3.20 30.76
C LEU A 156 15.03 2.54 31.71
N LYS A 157 14.57 1.55 32.48
CA LYS A 157 15.46 0.56 33.10
C LYS A 157 15.89 -0.40 31.99
N LYS A 158 17.20 -0.46 31.76
CA LYS A 158 17.83 -1.52 30.96
C LYS A 158 17.48 -2.88 31.55
N GLY A 159 17.17 -3.82 30.67
CA GLY A 159 17.08 -5.25 30.98
C GLY A 159 15.66 -5.76 31.16
N VAL A 160 15.09 -6.29 30.08
CA VAL A 160 14.03 -7.29 30.17
C VAL A 160 14.60 -8.56 29.55
N LYS A 161 14.78 -9.59 30.37
CA LYS A 161 15.11 -10.95 29.94
C LYS A 161 13.83 -11.59 29.38
N ALA A 162 13.93 -12.20 28.21
CA ALA A 162 12.86 -13.00 27.64
C ALA A 162 12.88 -14.40 28.29
N HIS A 163 11.83 -14.75 29.02
CA HIS A 163 11.51 -16.13 29.37
C HIS A 163 10.01 -16.34 29.15
N ASP A 164 9.69 -16.99 28.04
CA ASP A 164 9.16 -18.36 27.99
C ASP A 164 8.69 -18.66 26.55
N ILE A 165 9.61 -19.20 25.74
CA ILE A 165 9.33 -19.79 24.43
C ILE A 165 9.96 -21.19 24.42
N PRO A 166 9.25 -22.25 24.01
CA PRO A 166 9.77 -23.62 24.06
C PRO A 166 11.06 -23.80 23.23
N ARG A 167 11.95 -24.65 23.78
CA ARG A 167 13.25 -25.16 23.30
C ARG A 167 13.59 -25.00 21.81
N ASP A 168 14.79 -24.47 21.59
CA ASP A 168 15.64 -24.50 20.38
C ASP A 168 15.25 -25.57 19.36
N ARG A 169 14.45 -25.17 18.36
CA ARG A 169 14.58 -25.76 17.03
C ARG A 169 15.46 -24.82 16.23
N GLN A 170 16.63 -25.30 15.81
CA GLN A 170 17.40 -24.58 14.81
C GLN A 170 16.55 -24.50 13.53
N PRO A 171 16.45 -23.32 12.89
CA PRO A 171 15.78 -23.21 11.61
C PRO A 171 16.36 -24.20 10.60
N LEU A 172 15.50 -24.76 9.74
CA LEU A 172 15.91 -25.73 8.72
C LEU A 172 16.83 -25.13 7.66
N VAL A 173 16.77 -23.80 7.50
CA VAL A 173 17.64 -23.02 6.61
C VAL A 173 18.18 -21.80 7.36
N PRO A 174 19.38 -21.29 7.03
CA PRO A 174 20.02 -20.23 7.81
C PRO A 174 19.30 -18.89 7.75
N ALA A 175 18.67 -18.56 6.61
CA ALA A 175 18.02 -17.28 6.39
C ALA A 175 16.90 -17.37 5.35
N LEU A 176 15.96 -16.42 5.43
CA LEU A 176 14.90 -16.22 4.46
C LEU A 176 14.98 -14.80 3.88
N PHE A 177 15.13 -14.71 2.56
CA PHE A 177 15.21 -13.46 1.81
C PHE A 177 13.93 -13.29 0.99
N ILE A 178 13.21 -12.19 1.18
CA ILE A 178 11.88 -12.02 0.58
C ILE A 178 11.87 -10.78 -0.31
N PHE A 179 11.45 -10.95 -1.55
CA PHE A 179 11.34 -9.92 -2.58
C PHE A 179 9.94 -9.92 -3.17
N GLY A 180 9.52 -8.79 -3.73
CA GLY A 180 8.28 -8.70 -4.47
C GLY A 180 7.35 -7.59 -4.01
N ASP A 181 6.05 -7.89 -4.00
CA ASP A 181 4.98 -6.92 -3.86
C ASP A 181 4.28 -6.91 -2.49
N SER A 182 3.06 -6.35 -2.45
CA SER A 182 2.27 -6.16 -1.23
C SER A 182 1.84 -7.47 -0.55
N VAL A 183 1.76 -8.58 -1.28
CA VAL A 183 1.40 -9.90 -0.72
C VAL A 183 2.46 -10.39 0.25
N VAL A 184 3.69 -9.91 0.12
CA VAL A 184 4.83 -10.30 0.95
C VAL A 184 5.50 -9.12 1.66
N ASP A 185 5.04 -7.87 1.49
CA ASP A 185 5.57 -6.69 2.20
C ASP A 185 5.20 -6.73 3.70
N VAL A 186 6.22 -6.58 4.55
CA VAL A 186 6.08 -6.57 6.01
C VAL A 186 6.28 -5.17 6.63
N GLY A 187 6.37 -4.14 5.80
CA GLY A 187 6.38 -2.73 6.18
C GLY A 187 7.52 -1.88 5.63
N ASN A 188 8.12 -2.22 4.48
CA ASN A 188 9.10 -1.35 3.83
C ASN A 188 8.44 -0.04 3.35
N ASN A 189 7.21 -0.11 2.83
CA ASN A 189 6.46 1.08 2.39
C ASN A 189 6.19 2.11 3.50
N ASN A 190 6.33 1.71 4.77
CA ASN A 190 6.17 2.62 5.90
C ASN A 190 7.30 3.67 5.98
N GLN A 191 8.42 3.41 5.33
CA GLN A 191 9.65 4.21 5.44
C GLN A 191 9.90 5.11 4.23
N ILE A 192 9.01 5.09 3.24
CA ILE A 192 9.11 5.86 1.99
C ILE A 192 7.83 6.66 1.75
N PRO A 193 7.86 7.82 1.07
CA PRO A 193 6.71 8.72 0.88
C PRO A 193 5.70 8.20 -0.17
N THR A 194 5.04 7.09 0.12
CA THR A 194 3.94 6.52 -0.67
C THR A 194 2.64 6.51 0.13
N ILE A 195 1.50 6.56 -0.58
CA ILE A 195 0.17 6.31 -0.01
C ILE A 195 -0.12 4.82 0.14
N ILE A 196 0.60 3.95 -0.58
CA ILE A 196 0.39 2.50 -0.56
C ILE A 196 1.03 1.92 0.70
N ARG A 197 0.29 1.99 1.81
CA ARG A 197 0.70 1.50 3.13
C ARG A 197 -0.42 0.72 3.82
N ALA A 198 -0.02 -0.14 4.75
CA ALA A 198 -0.89 -0.91 5.64
C ALA A 198 -0.42 -0.81 7.12
N ASN A 199 0.14 0.34 7.51
CA ASN A 199 0.61 0.61 8.88
C ASN A 199 -0.41 1.32 9.77
N PHE A 200 -1.69 1.20 9.43
CA PHE A 200 -2.81 1.73 10.19
C PHE A 200 -3.92 0.67 10.29
N PRO A 201 -4.77 0.73 11.32
CA PRO A 201 -5.88 -0.21 11.44
C PRO A 201 -6.91 0.00 10.29
N PRO A 202 -7.61 -1.06 9.86
CA PRO A 202 -7.77 -2.34 10.56
C PRO A 202 -6.67 -3.39 10.26
N TYR A 203 -5.67 -3.09 9.43
CA TYR A 203 -4.56 -4.00 9.16
C TYR A 203 -3.85 -4.45 10.44
N GLY A 204 -3.39 -5.70 10.46
CA GLY A 204 -2.67 -6.28 11.60
C GLY A 204 -3.49 -6.44 12.89
N ARG A 205 -4.83 -6.36 12.84
CA ARG A 205 -5.71 -6.56 14.02
C ARG A 205 -5.59 -7.94 14.66
N ASP A 206 -5.28 -8.96 13.86
CA ASP A 206 -5.13 -10.36 14.26
C ASP A 206 -3.64 -10.76 14.36
N PHE A 207 -2.74 -9.90 13.90
CA PHE A 207 -1.30 -10.09 14.05
C PHE A 207 -0.83 -9.98 15.50
N ILE A 208 0.39 -10.47 15.79
CA ILE A 208 0.98 -10.45 17.12
C ILE A 208 1.01 -9.01 17.68
N GLY A 209 0.41 -8.84 18.85
CA GLY A 209 0.28 -7.55 19.52
C GLY A 209 -0.82 -6.64 18.95
N ARG A 210 -1.62 -7.11 17.99
CA ARG A 210 -2.76 -6.41 17.37
C ARG A 210 -2.38 -5.03 16.81
N ARG A 211 -1.23 -4.97 16.14
CA ARG A 211 -0.67 -3.72 15.61
C ARG A 211 -0.44 -3.83 14.11
N PRO A 212 -0.82 -2.79 13.35
CA PRO A 212 -0.49 -2.73 11.94
C PRO A 212 1.02 -2.60 11.77
N THR A 213 1.61 -3.49 10.98
CA THR A 213 3.05 -3.52 10.72
C THR A 213 3.42 -3.05 9.32
N GLY A 214 2.44 -2.87 8.43
CA GLY A 214 2.65 -2.71 6.99
C GLY A 214 2.34 -3.98 6.18
N ARG A 215 1.97 -5.08 6.84
CA ARG A 215 1.40 -6.27 6.20
C ARG A 215 0.00 -5.95 5.66
N PHE A 216 -0.23 -6.22 4.38
CA PHE A 216 -1.53 -6.05 3.73
C PHE A 216 -2.49 -7.21 4.07
N SER A 217 -2.68 -7.48 5.35
CA SER A 217 -3.60 -8.49 5.85
C SER A 217 -4.11 -8.12 7.24
N ASN A 218 -5.12 -8.84 7.74
CA ASN A 218 -5.51 -8.75 9.14
C ASN A 218 -4.43 -9.29 10.09
N GLY A 219 -3.61 -10.22 9.62
CA GLY A 219 -2.66 -10.95 10.45
C GLY A 219 -1.39 -11.31 9.71
N LYS A 220 -0.94 -12.57 9.87
CA LYS A 220 0.24 -13.13 9.22
C LYS A 220 0.06 -13.25 7.70
N LEU A 221 1.15 -13.02 6.98
CA LEU A 221 1.29 -13.31 5.57
C LEU A 221 1.70 -14.78 5.36
N THR A 222 1.59 -15.26 4.12
CA THR A 222 2.10 -16.57 3.70
C THR A 222 3.56 -16.78 4.13
N THR A 223 4.41 -15.76 3.95
CA THR A 223 5.84 -15.80 4.31
C THR A 223 6.09 -15.86 5.82
N ASP A 224 5.21 -15.30 6.65
CA ASP A 224 5.31 -15.40 8.11
C ASP A 224 5.06 -16.84 8.57
N PHE A 225 4.02 -17.48 8.03
CA PHE A 225 3.75 -18.89 8.29
C PHE A 225 4.86 -19.79 7.75
N THR A 226 5.40 -19.52 6.57
CA THR A 226 6.57 -20.24 6.04
C THR A 226 7.76 -20.14 6.99
N ALA A 227 8.07 -18.96 7.53
CA ALA A 227 9.14 -18.80 8.51
C ALA A 227 8.91 -19.64 9.79
N GLU A 228 7.67 -19.69 10.30
CA GLU A 228 7.33 -20.55 11.45
C GLU A 228 7.52 -22.03 11.14
N MET A 229 7.06 -22.48 9.97
CA MET A 229 7.17 -23.87 9.56
C MET A 229 8.63 -24.30 9.34
N LEU A 230 9.49 -23.38 8.90
CA LEU A 230 10.93 -23.57 8.79
C LEU A 230 11.65 -23.52 10.15
N GLY A 231 10.95 -23.24 11.24
CA GLY A 231 11.50 -23.26 12.60
C GLY A 231 12.11 -21.94 13.07
N PHE A 232 11.87 -20.82 12.38
CA PHE A 232 12.31 -19.52 12.86
C PHE A 232 11.49 -19.05 14.07
N SER A 233 12.18 -18.51 15.08
CA SER A 233 11.55 -17.90 16.27
C SER A 233 11.14 -16.43 16.06
N ALA A 234 11.56 -15.84 14.95
CA ALA A 234 11.22 -14.47 14.54
C ALA A 234 11.15 -14.38 13.01
N TYR A 235 10.44 -13.39 12.49
CA TYR A 235 10.30 -13.17 11.05
C TYR A 235 11.41 -12.27 10.51
N PRO A 236 11.84 -12.46 9.24
CA PRO A 236 12.70 -11.50 8.55
C PRO A 236 12.11 -10.07 8.64
N PRO A 237 12.87 -9.08 9.16
CA PRO A 237 12.37 -7.73 9.29
C PRO A 237 12.24 -7.04 7.93
N ALA A 238 11.31 -6.08 7.80
CA ALA A 238 11.34 -5.12 6.70
C ALA A 238 12.70 -4.40 6.73
N TYR A 239 13.44 -4.46 5.63
CA TYR A 239 14.82 -4.00 5.55
C TYR A 239 15.00 -2.52 5.88
N LEU A 240 14.04 -1.67 5.50
CA LEU A 240 14.11 -0.24 5.81
C LEU A 240 13.69 0.09 7.25
N SER A 241 13.14 -0.88 7.99
CA SER A 241 12.67 -0.64 9.35
C SER A 241 13.83 -0.54 10.35
N ARG A 242 13.61 0.16 11.46
CA ARG A 242 14.57 0.23 12.59
C ARG A 242 14.88 -1.13 13.23
N ARG A 243 14.15 -2.19 12.88
CA ARG A 243 14.37 -3.55 13.39
C ARG A 243 15.42 -4.32 12.58
N ALA A 244 15.73 -3.88 11.36
CA ALA A 244 16.69 -4.51 10.45
C ALA A 244 18.13 -4.13 10.83
N VAL A 245 18.56 -4.49 12.04
CA VAL A 245 19.88 -4.18 12.60
C VAL A 245 20.46 -5.35 13.38
N GLY A 246 21.79 -5.44 13.39
CA GLY A 246 22.51 -6.43 14.19
C GLY A 246 22.08 -7.87 13.91
N ARG A 247 21.94 -8.68 14.96
CA ARG A 247 21.60 -10.10 14.85
C ARG A 247 20.25 -10.38 14.19
N ASN A 248 19.32 -9.41 14.16
CA ASN A 248 18.03 -9.59 13.49
C ASN A 248 18.19 -9.76 11.97
N LEU A 249 19.30 -9.30 11.40
CA LEU A 249 19.61 -9.52 9.99
C LEU A 249 20.13 -10.94 9.74
N LEU A 250 20.60 -11.69 10.74
CA LEU A 250 21.21 -13.00 10.48
C LEU A 250 20.21 -14.08 10.05
N ILE A 251 18.91 -13.85 10.26
CA ILE A 251 17.82 -14.72 9.80
C ILE A 251 17.29 -14.31 8.41
N GLY A 252 17.94 -13.35 7.75
CA GLY A 252 17.49 -12.75 6.50
C GLY A 252 16.73 -11.44 6.69
N ALA A 253 16.16 -10.95 5.60
CA ALA A 253 15.40 -9.71 5.57
C ALA A 253 14.33 -9.74 4.47
N ASN A 254 13.32 -8.89 4.63
CA ASN A 254 12.27 -8.68 3.65
C ASN A 254 12.50 -7.35 2.94
N PHE A 255 12.65 -7.40 1.63
CA PHE A 255 12.89 -6.28 0.73
C PHE A 255 11.66 -5.90 -0.09
N ALA A 256 10.58 -6.69 0.01
CA ALA A 256 9.36 -6.49 -0.74
C ALA A 256 8.70 -5.14 -0.45
N SER A 257 7.95 -4.63 -1.43
CA SER A 257 7.32 -3.32 -1.38
C SER A 257 5.98 -3.35 -2.09
N ALA A 258 4.94 -2.89 -1.41
CA ALA A 258 3.61 -2.86 -2.00
C ALA A 258 3.55 -2.01 -3.28
N SER A 259 2.75 -2.47 -4.26
CA SER A 259 2.70 -1.94 -5.63
C SER A 259 3.99 -2.11 -6.44
N SER A 260 4.94 -2.94 -5.99
CA SER A 260 6.04 -3.41 -6.85
C SER A 260 5.58 -4.51 -7.82
N GLY A 261 6.34 -4.70 -8.87
CA GLY A 261 6.20 -5.78 -9.85
C GLY A 261 7.55 -6.12 -10.47
N TYR A 262 7.56 -6.97 -11.50
CA TYR A 262 8.74 -7.20 -12.32
C TYR A 262 9.05 -5.98 -13.20
N PHE A 263 8.06 -5.15 -13.53
CA PHE A 263 8.28 -3.92 -14.30
C PHE A 263 8.43 -2.73 -13.36
N ASP A 264 9.64 -2.18 -13.25
CA ASP A 264 9.95 -1.10 -12.30
C ASP A 264 9.06 0.13 -12.43
N VAL A 265 8.57 0.43 -13.65
CA VAL A 265 7.63 1.53 -13.89
C VAL A 265 6.36 1.37 -13.07
N THR A 266 5.89 0.14 -12.85
CA THR A 266 4.73 -0.15 -11.99
C THR A 266 4.94 0.41 -10.59
N ALA A 267 6.09 0.15 -9.96
CA ALA A 267 6.39 0.67 -8.62
C ALA A 267 6.53 2.20 -8.62
N ASN A 268 7.15 2.76 -9.66
CA ASN A 268 7.39 4.19 -9.76
C ASN A 268 6.09 5.02 -9.83
N LEU A 269 5.04 4.50 -10.47
CA LEU A 269 3.71 5.14 -10.50
C LEU A 269 3.12 5.39 -9.10
N TYR A 270 3.51 4.56 -8.13
CA TYR A 270 3.01 4.62 -6.75
C TYR A 270 4.04 5.12 -5.74
N HIS A 271 5.20 5.61 -6.22
CA HIS A 271 6.36 5.97 -5.39
C HIS A 271 6.80 4.83 -4.45
N SER A 272 6.62 3.59 -4.90
CA SER A 272 7.02 2.37 -4.19
C SER A 272 8.47 1.98 -4.54
N ILE A 273 8.99 0.91 -3.93
CA ILE A 273 10.36 0.43 -4.17
C ILE A 273 10.34 -0.57 -5.34
N PRO A 274 10.93 -0.23 -6.50
CA PRO A 274 11.00 -1.14 -7.65
C PRO A 274 11.83 -2.39 -7.34
N LEU A 275 11.60 -3.49 -8.05
CA LEU A 275 12.28 -4.77 -7.78
C LEU A 275 13.81 -4.62 -7.92
N SER A 276 14.29 -3.85 -8.90
CA SER A 276 15.72 -3.52 -9.03
C SER A 276 16.29 -2.89 -7.76
N ARG A 277 15.56 -1.95 -7.15
CA ARG A 277 15.95 -1.31 -5.89
C ARG A 277 15.90 -2.26 -4.70
N GLN A 278 15.01 -3.24 -4.71
CA GLN A 278 15.01 -4.31 -3.70
C GLN A 278 16.30 -5.16 -3.77
N VAL A 279 16.80 -5.44 -4.98
CA VAL A 279 18.08 -6.12 -5.20
C VAL A 279 19.26 -5.27 -4.70
N GLU A 280 19.24 -3.96 -4.92
CA GLU A 280 20.25 -3.05 -4.35
C GLU A 280 20.24 -3.05 -2.82
N TYR A 281 19.06 -3.07 -2.20
CA TYR A 281 18.95 -3.21 -0.75
C TYR A 281 19.49 -4.55 -0.25
N TYR A 282 19.30 -5.62 -1.00
CA TYR A 282 19.92 -6.90 -0.69
C TYR A 282 21.45 -6.83 -0.76
N ARG A 283 22.01 -6.11 -1.75
CA ARG A 283 23.46 -5.89 -1.86
C ARG A 283 24.02 -5.13 -0.66
N ASP A 284 23.34 -4.05 -0.22
CA ASP A 284 23.68 -3.33 1.01
C ASP A 284 23.56 -4.24 2.26
N TYR A 285 22.51 -5.06 2.32
CA TYR A 285 22.31 -6.05 3.38
C TYR A 285 23.48 -7.05 3.46
N GLN A 286 23.97 -7.56 2.33
CA GLN A 286 25.09 -8.50 2.32
C GLN A 286 26.35 -7.88 2.93
N GLY A 287 26.63 -6.61 2.62
CA GLY A 287 27.73 -5.86 3.24
C GLY A 287 27.60 -5.80 4.76
N LYS A 288 26.40 -5.52 5.27
CA LYS A 288 26.12 -5.51 6.71
C LYS A 288 26.35 -6.87 7.35
N VAL A 289 25.87 -7.96 6.74
CA VAL A 289 26.07 -9.31 7.27
C VAL A 289 27.53 -9.73 7.24
N VAL A 290 28.24 -9.50 6.13
CA VAL A 290 29.69 -9.76 6.03
C VAL A 290 30.46 -9.04 7.12
N SER A 291 30.13 -7.77 7.41
CA SER A 291 30.77 -7.00 8.49
C SER A 291 30.53 -7.60 9.88
N MET A 292 29.42 -8.32 10.08
CA MET A 292 29.06 -8.90 11.38
C MET A 292 29.65 -10.30 11.61
N VAL A 293 29.70 -11.15 10.59
CA VAL A 293 30.05 -12.58 10.75
C VAL A 293 31.27 -13.03 9.94
N GLY A 294 31.85 -12.14 9.12
CA GLY A 294 32.93 -12.44 8.21
C GLY A 294 32.46 -13.11 6.91
N SER A 295 33.28 -13.01 5.86
CA SER A 295 32.91 -13.43 4.50
C SER A 295 32.56 -14.91 4.39
N ALA A 296 33.30 -15.79 5.08
CA ALA A 296 33.07 -17.24 5.01
C ALA A 296 31.68 -17.62 5.56
N ASN A 297 31.35 -17.17 6.78
CA ASN A 297 30.05 -17.45 7.39
C ASN A 297 28.91 -16.76 6.64
N ALA A 298 29.12 -15.52 6.18
CA ALA A 298 28.13 -14.80 5.39
C ALA A 298 27.83 -15.55 4.07
N SER A 299 28.85 -16.08 3.40
CA SER A 299 28.67 -16.89 2.20
C SER A 299 27.81 -18.13 2.45
N SER A 300 27.99 -18.80 3.59
CA SER A 300 27.14 -19.95 3.97
C SER A 300 25.69 -19.54 4.25
N ILE A 301 25.45 -18.37 4.83
CA ILE A 301 24.10 -17.83 5.04
C ILE A 301 23.44 -17.54 3.68
N PHE A 302 24.15 -16.87 2.77
CA PHE A 302 23.59 -16.46 1.47
C PHE A 302 23.31 -17.66 0.55
N SER A 303 24.19 -18.66 0.51
CA SER A 303 24.00 -19.85 -0.33
C SER A 303 23.04 -20.86 0.27
N GLY A 304 22.99 -20.97 1.61
CA GLY A 304 22.07 -21.88 2.30
C GLY A 304 20.65 -21.32 2.45
N GLY A 305 20.48 -20.00 2.40
CA GLY A 305 19.19 -19.34 2.58
C GLY A 305 18.23 -19.50 1.42
N ILE A 306 16.93 -19.40 1.71
CA ILE A 306 15.86 -19.45 0.72
C ILE A 306 15.50 -18.03 0.29
N TYR A 307 15.35 -17.82 -1.01
CA TYR A 307 14.91 -16.58 -1.63
C TYR A 307 13.49 -16.78 -2.14
N LEU A 308 12.53 -16.02 -1.62
CA LEU A 308 11.14 -16.04 -2.09
C LEU A 308 10.87 -14.77 -2.87
N ILE A 309 10.34 -14.92 -4.08
CA ILE A 309 9.89 -13.81 -4.91
C ILE A 309 8.42 -13.99 -5.28
N SER A 310 7.63 -12.95 -4.97
CA SER A 310 6.22 -12.88 -5.33
C SER A 310 5.89 -11.51 -5.92
N ALA A 311 5.76 -11.47 -7.24
CA ALA A 311 5.54 -10.24 -8.00
C ALA A 311 4.74 -10.52 -9.27
N GLY A 312 4.22 -9.46 -9.88
CA GLY A 312 3.56 -9.47 -11.18
C GLY A 312 2.09 -9.09 -11.13
N SER A 313 1.37 -9.34 -10.03
CA SER A 313 -0.04 -8.95 -9.92
C SER A 313 -0.25 -7.44 -10.06
N SER A 314 0.64 -6.63 -9.49
CA SER A 314 0.64 -5.18 -9.66
C SER A 314 0.88 -4.76 -11.11
N ASP A 315 1.78 -5.44 -11.84
CA ASP A 315 2.10 -5.10 -13.23
C ASP A 315 0.87 -5.18 -14.13
N PHE A 316 -0.05 -6.11 -13.84
CA PHE A 316 -1.31 -6.25 -14.56
C PHE A 316 -2.41 -5.34 -14.03
N LEU A 317 -2.81 -5.54 -12.77
CA LEU A 317 -4.02 -4.94 -12.21
C LEU A 317 -3.86 -3.46 -11.85
N GLN A 318 -2.63 -3.01 -11.58
CA GLN A 318 -2.32 -1.64 -11.18
C GLN A 318 -1.56 -0.87 -12.27
N ASN A 319 -1.25 -1.50 -13.41
CA ASN A 319 -0.57 -0.82 -14.52
C ASN A 319 -1.15 -1.24 -15.87
N TYR A 320 -0.80 -2.41 -16.41
CA TYR A 320 -1.13 -2.80 -17.80
C TYR A 320 -2.62 -2.66 -18.17
N TYR A 321 -3.56 -3.08 -17.32
CA TYR A 321 -4.99 -2.98 -17.66
C TYR A 321 -5.61 -1.59 -17.46
N ILE A 322 -4.96 -0.69 -16.72
CA ILE A 322 -5.52 0.64 -16.39
C ILE A 322 -4.71 1.79 -16.99
N ASN A 323 -3.52 1.51 -17.51
CA ASN A 323 -2.63 2.48 -18.13
C ASN A 323 -2.77 2.41 -19.66
N PRO A 324 -3.51 3.36 -20.28
CA PRO A 324 -3.76 3.32 -21.73
C PRO A 324 -2.48 3.48 -22.54
N LEU A 325 -1.45 4.18 -22.03
CA LEU A 325 -0.18 4.33 -22.73
C LEU A 325 0.52 2.98 -22.83
N LEU A 326 0.56 2.22 -21.73
CA LEU A 326 1.21 0.91 -21.70
C LEU A 326 0.42 -0.11 -22.55
N HIS A 327 -0.91 -0.16 -22.36
CA HIS A 327 -1.80 -1.10 -23.06
C HIS A 327 -1.85 -0.87 -24.59
N ASN A 328 -1.77 0.38 -25.03
CA ASN A 328 -1.75 0.69 -26.47
C ASN A 328 -0.37 0.49 -27.11
N THR A 329 0.71 0.49 -26.31
CA THR A 329 2.09 0.34 -26.81
C THR A 329 2.48 -1.13 -26.94
N TYR A 330 2.08 -1.97 -25.98
CA TYR A 330 2.48 -3.37 -25.94
C TYR A 330 1.27 -4.28 -25.97
N THR A 331 1.34 -5.31 -26.80
CA THR A 331 0.45 -6.47 -26.64
C THR A 331 0.78 -7.19 -25.35
N ILE A 332 -0.14 -8.03 -24.87
CA ILE A 332 0.05 -8.75 -23.61
C ILE A 332 1.27 -9.69 -23.68
N ASP A 333 1.51 -10.27 -24.85
CA ASP A 333 2.65 -11.15 -25.10
C ASP A 333 3.98 -10.38 -25.10
N GLN A 334 4.01 -9.16 -25.65
CA GLN A 334 5.19 -8.30 -25.56
C GLN A 334 5.44 -7.88 -24.12
N PHE A 335 4.38 -7.57 -23.38
CA PHE A 335 4.51 -7.23 -21.97
C PHE A 335 5.02 -8.41 -21.13
N PHE A 336 4.52 -9.63 -21.38
CA PHE A 336 5.07 -10.85 -20.77
C PHE A 336 6.58 -10.97 -20.99
N ASN A 337 7.07 -10.73 -22.20
CA ASN A 337 8.50 -10.82 -22.50
C ASN A 337 9.31 -9.83 -21.65
N ILE A 338 8.85 -8.58 -21.51
CA ILE A 338 9.48 -7.59 -20.63
C ILE A 338 9.54 -8.09 -19.18
N LEU A 339 8.45 -8.64 -18.66
CA LEU A 339 8.42 -9.16 -17.28
C LEU A 339 9.38 -10.34 -17.08
N PHE A 340 9.48 -11.25 -18.05
CA PHE A 340 10.36 -12.41 -17.98
C PHE A 340 11.85 -12.05 -18.18
N GLU A 341 12.15 -11.04 -18.99
CA GLU A 341 13.50 -10.47 -19.07
C GLU A 341 13.94 -9.90 -17.71
N ASN A 342 13.06 -9.14 -17.06
CA ASN A 342 13.34 -8.58 -15.73
C ASN A 342 13.44 -9.66 -14.65
N LEU A 343 12.61 -10.71 -14.69
CA LEU A 343 12.74 -11.86 -13.80
C LEU A 343 14.06 -12.60 -14.03
N ALA A 344 14.46 -12.83 -15.28
CA ALA A 344 15.72 -13.48 -15.61
C ALA A 344 16.92 -12.66 -15.10
N GLN A 345 16.87 -11.34 -15.28
CA GLN A 345 17.88 -10.43 -14.73
C GLN A 345 17.94 -10.49 -13.20
N PHE A 346 16.78 -10.45 -12.52
CA PHE A 346 16.72 -10.60 -11.06
C PHE A 346 17.40 -11.90 -10.60
N VAL A 347 17.06 -13.03 -11.22
CA VAL A 347 17.64 -14.34 -10.88
C VAL A 347 19.15 -14.36 -11.13
N GLU A 348 19.61 -13.82 -12.25
CA GLU A 348 21.03 -13.70 -12.60
C GLU A 348 21.81 -12.87 -11.57
N GLU A 349 21.27 -11.72 -11.16
CA GLU A 349 21.90 -10.85 -10.16
C GLU A 349 22.00 -11.52 -8.78
N VAL A 350 20.90 -12.08 -8.27
CA VAL A 350 20.93 -12.73 -6.95
C VAL A 350 21.76 -14.00 -6.95
N TYR A 351 21.78 -14.75 -8.06
CA TYR A 351 22.65 -15.90 -8.23
C TYR A 351 24.14 -15.49 -8.19
N GLY A 352 24.49 -14.40 -8.88
CA GLY A 352 25.83 -13.80 -8.83
C GLY A 352 26.21 -13.32 -7.43
N MET A 353 25.22 -12.97 -6.61
CA MET A 353 25.37 -12.62 -5.20
C MET A 353 25.32 -13.84 -4.25
N GLY A 354 25.33 -15.07 -4.78
CA GLY A 354 25.43 -16.29 -4.00
C GLY A 354 24.12 -17.02 -3.72
N ALA A 355 22.98 -16.54 -4.22
CA ALA A 355 21.71 -17.25 -4.09
C ALA A 355 21.76 -18.61 -4.80
N ARG A 356 21.27 -19.66 -4.13
CA ARG A 356 21.19 -21.02 -4.70
C ARG A 356 19.83 -21.68 -4.57
N LYS A 357 18.96 -21.19 -3.69
CA LYS A 357 17.62 -21.76 -3.45
C LYS A 357 16.56 -20.68 -3.61
N ILE A 358 15.87 -20.67 -4.74
CA ILE A 358 14.92 -19.61 -5.10
C ILE A 358 13.54 -20.21 -5.35
N GLY A 359 12.51 -19.67 -4.70
CA GLY A 359 11.10 -19.97 -4.97
C GLY A 359 10.43 -18.77 -5.63
N VAL A 360 9.82 -18.97 -6.79
CA VAL A 360 9.08 -17.93 -7.55
C VAL A 360 7.60 -18.28 -7.57
N THR A 361 6.74 -17.39 -7.08
CA THR A 361 5.30 -17.66 -7.10
C THR A 361 4.71 -17.45 -8.49
N THR A 362 3.76 -18.30 -8.87
CA THR A 362 2.85 -18.02 -9.99
C THR A 362 1.98 -16.78 -9.69
N LEU A 363 1.41 -16.17 -10.73
CA LEU A 363 0.31 -15.22 -10.56
C LEU A 363 -0.92 -15.95 -9.99
N PRO A 364 -1.65 -15.34 -9.04
CA PRO A 364 -2.91 -15.89 -8.55
C PRO A 364 -4.01 -15.83 -9.63
N PRO A 365 -5.21 -16.42 -9.41
CA PRO A 365 -6.39 -16.17 -10.23
C PRO A 365 -6.83 -14.70 -10.11
N MET A 366 -6.11 -13.80 -10.79
CA MET A 366 -6.26 -12.36 -10.68
C MET A 366 -7.68 -11.89 -11.00
N GLY A 367 -8.35 -12.54 -11.96
CA GLY A 367 -9.74 -12.24 -12.32
C GLY A 367 -10.75 -12.58 -11.23
N CYS A 368 -10.35 -13.34 -10.20
CA CYS A 368 -11.18 -13.65 -9.04
C CYS A 368 -10.93 -12.73 -7.83
N LEU A 369 -9.98 -11.79 -7.90
CA LEU A 369 -9.79 -10.82 -6.82
C LEU A 369 -10.99 -9.85 -6.75
N PRO A 370 -11.47 -9.46 -5.56
CA PRO A 370 -12.64 -8.58 -5.44
C PRO A 370 -12.53 -7.29 -6.25
N ALA A 371 -11.36 -6.63 -6.25
CA ALA A 371 -11.12 -5.44 -7.05
C ALA A 371 -11.19 -5.72 -8.56
N ALA A 372 -10.64 -6.84 -9.02
CA ALA A 372 -10.69 -7.20 -10.44
C ALA A 372 -12.11 -7.49 -10.91
N ILE A 373 -12.90 -8.20 -10.10
CA ILE A 373 -14.33 -8.44 -10.36
C ILE A 373 -15.07 -7.10 -10.43
N THR A 374 -14.84 -6.21 -9.46
CA THR A 374 -15.55 -4.92 -9.40
C THR A 374 -15.19 -3.99 -10.56
N ILE A 375 -13.90 -3.86 -10.90
CA ILE A 375 -13.42 -2.92 -11.92
C ILE A 375 -13.64 -3.48 -13.34
N PHE A 376 -13.41 -4.78 -13.54
CA PHE A 376 -13.35 -5.39 -14.88
C PHE A 376 -14.46 -6.40 -15.17
N GLY A 377 -15.34 -6.69 -14.21
CA GLY A 377 -16.41 -7.67 -14.35
C GLY A 377 -17.68 -7.14 -15.00
N SER A 378 -17.75 -5.86 -15.37
CA SER A 378 -18.91 -5.24 -16.03
C SER A 378 -20.24 -5.47 -15.26
N GLY A 379 -20.19 -5.34 -13.93
CA GLY A 379 -21.33 -5.58 -13.04
C GLY A 379 -21.61 -7.05 -12.71
N SER A 380 -20.85 -7.98 -13.28
CA SER A 380 -20.89 -9.40 -12.88
C SER A 380 -20.22 -9.61 -11.52
N ASN A 381 -20.76 -10.54 -10.73
CA ASN A 381 -20.14 -11.01 -9.49
C ASN A 381 -19.34 -12.33 -9.70
N GLN A 382 -18.97 -12.64 -10.95
CA GLN A 382 -18.16 -13.79 -11.31
C GLN A 382 -16.71 -13.39 -11.57
N CYS A 383 -15.80 -14.37 -11.56
CA CYS A 383 -14.42 -14.12 -11.95
C CYS A 383 -14.34 -13.61 -13.39
N VAL A 384 -13.41 -12.70 -13.64
CA VAL A 384 -13.13 -12.16 -14.97
C VAL A 384 -12.24 -13.12 -15.75
N GLU A 385 -12.87 -14.00 -16.54
CA GLU A 385 -12.18 -15.11 -17.22
C GLU A 385 -11.02 -14.66 -18.12
N ARG A 386 -11.14 -13.53 -18.84
CA ARG A 386 -10.02 -13.01 -19.64
C ARG A 386 -8.75 -12.76 -18.81
N ILE A 387 -8.90 -12.23 -17.58
CA ILE A 387 -7.76 -11.94 -16.69
C ILE A 387 -7.19 -13.24 -16.12
N ASN A 388 -8.04 -14.24 -15.84
CA ASN A 388 -7.58 -15.55 -15.41
C ASN A 388 -6.83 -16.29 -16.53
N ASN A 389 -7.28 -16.19 -17.78
CA ASN A 389 -6.60 -16.75 -18.94
C ASN A 389 -5.22 -16.11 -19.15
N ASP A 390 -5.12 -14.79 -18.96
CA ASP A 390 -3.84 -14.08 -18.99
C ASP A 390 -2.90 -14.58 -17.88
N ALA A 391 -3.41 -14.78 -16.65
CA ALA A 391 -2.64 -15.35 -15.55
C ALA A 391 -2.15 -16.79 -15.83
N ILE A 392 -3.00 -17.65 -16.42
CA ILE A 392 -2.64 -19.01 -16.83
C ILE A 392 -1.55 -18.98 -17.91
N SER A 393 -1.67 -18.07 -18.87
CA SER A 393 -0.71 -17.91 -19.97
C SER A 393 0.64 -17.43 -19.44
N PHE A 394 0.64 -16.44 -18.54
CA PHE A 394 1.83 -16.00 -17.82
C PHE A 394 2.46 -17.17 -17.06
N ASN A 395 1.69 -17.91 -16.27
CA ASN A 395 2.20 -19.01 -15.44
C ASN A 395 2.80 -20.14 -16.29
N THR A 396 2.26 -20.38 -17.48
CA THR A 396 2.83 -21.33 -18.45
C THR A 396 4.20 -20.86 -18.96
N ARG A 397 4.33 -19.58 -19.32
CA ARG A 397 5.61 -18.98 -19.75
C ARG A 397 6.62 -18.87 -18.61
N LEU A 398 6.17 -18.66 -17.38
CA LEU A 398 7.00 -18.67 -16.18
C LEU A 398 7.69 -20.02 -16.05
N ASN A 399 6.95 -21.13 -16.14
CA ASN A 399 7.54 -22.47 -16.08
C ASN A 399 8.66 -22.66 -17.12
N ILE A 400 8.43 -22.24 -18.38
CA ILE A 400 9.43 -22.31 -19.45
C ILE A 400 10.67 -21.48 -19.11
N THR A 401 10.47 -20.24 -18.67
CA THR A 401 11.55 -19.31 -18.28
C THR A 401 12.40 -19.88 -17.15
N ILE A 402 11.75 -20.46 -16.14
CA ILE A 402 12.41 -21.08 -14.99
C ILE A 402 13.25 -22.29 -15.41
N GLN A 403 12.73 -23.16 -16.30
CA GLN A 403 13.52 -24.28 -16.83
C GLN A 403 14.76 -23.80 -17.60
N ASN A 404 14.64 -22.73 -18.39
CA ASN A 404 15.78 -22.13 -19.09
C ASN A 404 16.84 -21.59 -18.12
N LEU A 405 16.42 -20.95 -17.03
CA LEU A 405 17.33 -20.43 -16.00
C LEU A 405 18.05 -21.55 -15.24
N ILE A 406 17.35 -22.64 -14.90
CA ILE A 406 17.96 -23.82 -14.26
C ILE A 406 19.06 -24.41 -15.16
N ASN A 407 18.81 -24.52 -16.46
CA ASN A 407 19.78 -25.03 -17.42
C ASN A 407 20.99 -24.09 -17.60
N ARG A 408 20.82 -22.79 -17.37
CA ARG A 408 21.86 -21.77 -17.51
C ARG A 408 22.76 -21.66 -16.26
N PHE A 409 22.21 -21.89 -15.06
CA PHE A 409 22.93 -21.65 -13.80
C PHE A 409 23.18 -22.93 -13.00
N SER A 410 24.41 -23.43 -13.08
CA SER A 410 24.83 -24.65 -12.37
C SER A 410 24.66 -24.53 -10.84
N GLY A 411 24.03 -25.54 -10.22
CA GLY A 411 23.81 -25.57 -8.77
C GLY A 411 22.70 -24.65 -8.28
N LEU A 412 21.95 -23.98 -9.16
CA LEU A 412 20.74 -23.25 -8.82
C LEU A 412 19.57 -24.23 -8.66
N ASN A 413 18.97 -24.26 -7.48
CA ASN A 413 17.65 -24.83 -7.27
C ASN A 413 16.60 -23.71 -7.35
N LEU A 414 15.78 -23.75 -8.40
CA LEU A 414 14.77 -22.75 -8.71
C LEU A 414 13.41 -23.46 -8.85
N VAL A 415 12.44 -23.10 -8.01
CA VAL A 415 11.15 -23.78 -7.92
C VAL A 415 10.02 -22.80 -8.20
N VAL A 416 9.08 -23.21 -9.04
CA VAL A 416 7.80 -22.50 -9.22
C VAL A 416 6.84 -22.90 -8.11
N LEU A 417 6.34 -21.91 -7.39
CA LEU A 417 5.40 -22.04 -6.28
C LEU A 417 4.00 -21.66 -6.78
N ASP A 418 3.16 -22.66 -7.01
CA ASP A 418 1.83 -22.51 -7.59
C ASP A 418 0.80 -21.98 -6.58
N THR A 419 0.67 -20.66 -6.56
CA THR A 419 -0.38 -19.94 -5.82
C THR A 419 -1.72 -19.97 -6.56
N TYR A 420 -1.69 -20.00 -7.89
CA TYR A 420 -2.89 -19.98 -8.73
C TYR A 420 -3.84 -21.11 -8.36
N THR A 421 -3.36 -22.35 -8.45
CA THR A 421 -4.19 -23.54 -8.24
C THR A 421 -4.74 -23.58 -6.82
N THR A 422 -3.91 -23.24 -5.83
CA THR A 422 -4.31 -23.26 -4.43
C THR A 422 -5.40 -22.23 -4.14
N LEU A 423 -5.20 -20.97 -4.55
CA LEU A 423 -6.20 -19.93 -4.33
C LEU A 423 -7.47 -20.17 -5.16
N ARG A 424 -7.34 -20.68 -6.39
CA ARG A 424 -8.49 -21.04 -7.22
C ARG A 424 -9.32 -22.15 -6.59
N ASN A 425 -8.70 -23.14 -5.95
CA ASN A 425 -9.38 -24.20 -5.22
C ASN A 425 -10.16 -23.63 -4.02
N ILE A 426 -9.50 -22.81 -3.19
CA ILE A 426 -10.16 -22.12 -2.07
C ILE A 426 -11.41 -21.35 -2.52
N ILE A 427 -11.31 -20.61 -3.63
CA ILE A 427 -12.43 -19.81 -4.17
C ILE A 427 -13.54 -20.70 -4.74
N SER A 428 -13.20 -21.84 -5.34
CA SER A 428 -14.17 -22.75 -5.97
C SER A 428 -14.89 -23.65 -4.96
N GLN A 429 -14.21 -23.96 -3.85
CA GLN A 429 -14.71 -24.84 -2.79
C GLN A 429 -14.52 -24.18 -1.42
N PRO A 430 -15.21 -23.05 -1.15
CA PRO A 430 -14.96 -22.26 0.06
C PRO A 430 -15.28 -23.02 1.34
N SER A 431 -16.44 -23.70 1.41
CA SER A 431 -16.90 -24.37 2.62
C SER A 431 -15.95 -25.48 3.08
N THR A 432 -15.37 -26.25 2.15
CA THR A 432 -14.41 -27.32 2.49
C THR A 432 -13.07 -26.77 2.95
N ASN A 433 -12.74 -25.53 2.57
CA ASN A 433 -11.55 -24.80 3.01
C ASN A 433 -11.81 -23.89 4.23
N GLY A 434 -13.04 -23.90 4.78
CA GLY A 434 -13.40 -23.14 5.98
C GLY A 434 -13.81 -21.69 5.75
N PHE A 435 -14.16 -21.31 4.52
CA PHE A 435 -14.60 -19.95 4.17
C PHE A 435 -16.09 -19.90 3.81
N SER A 436 -16.70 -18.74 4.05
CA SER A 436 -18.08 -18.41 3.64
C SER A 436 -18.11 -17.29 2.61
N GLU A 437 -17.10 -16.41 2.57
CA GLU A 437 -17.03 -15.27 1.65
C GLU A 437 -15.74 -15.29 0.80
N VAL A 438 -15.91 -15.21 -0.53
CA VAL A 438 -14.83 -15.32 -1.54
C VAL A 438 -14.88 -14.23 -2.62
N ARG A 439 -15.92 -13.41 -2.64
CA ARG A 439 -16.16 -12.36 -3.63
C ARG A 439 -15.88 -10.97 -3.09
N ARG A 440 -15.83 -10.81 -1.77
CA ARG A 440 -15.56 -9.54 -1.10
C ARG A 440 -14.40 -9.67 -0.14
N GLY A 441 -13.64 -8.59 0.01
CA GLY A 441 -12.73 -8.41 1.13
C GLY A 441 -13.51 -8.23 2.44
N CYS A 442 -12.90 -8.64 3.55
CA CYS A 442 -13.43 -8.34 4.88
C CYS A 442 -13.45 -6.83 5.19
N CYS A 443 -12.54 -6.05 4.62
CA CYS A 443 -12.40 -4.63 4.93
C CYS A 443 -13.34 -3.72 4.14
N GLY A 444 -14.02 -2.79 4.83
CA GLY A 444 -14.94 -1.84 4.21
C GLY A 444 -16.13 -2.53 3.55
N SER A 445 -16.54 -2.05 2.37
CA SER A 445 -17.51 -2.77 1.54
C SER A 445 -16.91 -4.04 0.91
N GLY A 446 -15.58 -4.15 0.84
CA GLY A 446 -14.88 -5.33 0.34
C GLY A 446 -14.78 -5.40 -1.17
N TYR A 447 -15.24 -4.39 -1.90
CA TYR A 447 -15.24 -4.38 -3.36
C TYR A 447 -13.99 -3.73 -3.95
N LEU A 448 -13.55 -2.61 -3.37
CA LEU A 448 -12.41 -1.82 -3.86
C LEU A 448 -11.43 -1.41 -2.77
N GLU A 449 -11.84 -1.51 -1.50
CA GLU A 449 -11.05 -1.03 -0.38
C GLU A 449 -9.75 -1.80 -0.26
N THR A 450 -8.64 -1.08 -0.42
CA THR A 450 -7.28 -1.52 -0.12
C THR A 450 -6.46 -0.31 0.30
N SER A 451 -5.37 -0.54 1.03
CA SER A 451 -4.52 0.50 1.59
C SER A 451 -5.33 1.61 2.27
N VAL A 452 -5.15 2.87 1.88
CA VAL A 452 -5.84 4.04 2.47
C VAL A 452 -7.36 3.96 2.41
N LEU A 453 -7.94 3.20 1.47
CA LEU A 453 -9.38 2.98 1.40
C LEU A 453 -9.86 1.93 2.41
N CYS A 454 -8.99 0.99 2.80
CA CYS A 454 -9.22 0.05 3.89
C CYS A 454 -8.71 0.65 5.21
N ASN A 455 -9.50 1.52 5.83
CA ASN A 455 -9.14 2.21 7.07
C ASN A 455 -10.27 2.14 8.12
N LEU A 456 -10.04 2.59 9.35
CA LEU A 456 -11.03 2.56 10.44
C LEU A 456 -12.36 3.28 10.15
N ARG A 457 -12.39 4.19 9.16
CA ARG A 457 -13.60 4.89 8.73
C ARG A 457 -14.33 4.15 7.61
N ALA A 458 -13.74 3.11 7.02
CA ALA A 458 -14.41 2.26 6.06
C ALA A 458 -15.56 1.55 6.78
N MET A 459 -16.80 1.87 6.39
CA MET A 459 -17.98 1.19 6.95
C MET A 459 -17.99 -0.25 6.46
N GLY A 460 -18.28 -1.20 7.36
CA GLY A 460 -18.53 -2.59 6.99
C GLY A 460 -17.38 -3.58 7.20
N THR A 461 -16.25 -3.19 7.82
CA THR A 461 -15.19 -4.17 8.14
C THR A 461 -15.74 -5.33 8.96
N CYS A 462 -15.57 -6.55 8.47
CA CYS A 462 -16.16 -7.75 9.02
C CYS A 462 -15.68 -8.05 10.46
N THR A 463 -16.53 -8.73 11.25
CA THR A 463 -16.20 -9.14 12.62
C THR A 463 -15.30 -10.36 12.68
N ASN A 464 -15.51 -11.35 11.79
CA ASN A 464 -14.73 -12.58 11.71
C ASN A 464 -13.96 -12.68 10.38
N ALA A 465 -12.67 -12.33 10.37
CA ALA A 465 -11.85 -12.40 9.15
C ALA A 465 -11.53 -13.83 8.71
N SER A 466 -11.67 -14.83 9.59
CA SER A 466 -11.36 -16.22 9.27
C SER A 466 -12.35 -16.85 8.28
N GLU A 467 -13.53 -16.25 8.14
CA GLU A 467 -14.58 -16.67 7.20
C GLU A 467 -14.37 -16.10 5.79
N TYR A 468 -13.46 -15.14 5.63
CA TYR A 468 -13.20 -14.45 4.37
C TYR A 468 -11.89 -14.95 3.75
N VAL A 469 -11.90 -15.24 2.45
CA VAL A 469 -10.66 -15.53 1.70
C VAL A 469 -9.80 -14.29 1.59
N PHE A 470 -10.42 -13.13 1.36
CA PHE A 470 -9.73 -11.86 1.16
C PHE A 470 -9.88 -10.95 2.38
N TRP A 471 -8.77 -10.36 2.81
CA TRP A 471 -8.79 -9.34 3.83
C TRP A 471 -9.31 -8.01 3.30
N ASP A 472 -8.77 -7.59 2.16
CA ASP A 472 -9.16 -6.38 1.45
C ASP A 472 -9.45 -6.73 -0.02
N ALA A 473 -9.61 -5.75 -0.91
CA ALA A 473 -10.01 -6.03 -2.29
C ALA A 473 -8.94 -6.75 -3.16
N TYR A 474 -7.71 -6.93 -2.65
CA TYR A 474 -6.60 -7.59 -3.36
C TYR A 474 -5.96 -8.73 -2.56
N HIS A 475 -5.84 -8.57 -1.24
CA HIS A 475 -4.95 -9.39 -0.44
C HIS A 475 -5.67 -10.49 0.35
N PRO A 476 -5.07 -11.68 0.50
CA PRO A 476 -5.66 -12.75 1.31
C PRO A 476 -5.74 -12.39 2.81
N SER A 477 -6.74 -12.96 3.48
CA SER A 477 -6.80 -12.98 4.94
C SER A 477 -5.69 -13.84 5.53
N GLU A 478 -5.40 -13.65 6.82
CA GLU A 478 -4.48 -14.54 7.55
C GLU A 478 -4.89 -16.01 7.44
N ALA A 479 -6.19 -16.31 7.46
CA ALA A 479 -6.70 -17.68 7.32
C ALA A 479 -6.37 -18.27 5.94
N ALA A 480 -6.57 -17.51 4.87
CA ALA A 480 -6.18 -17.93 3.52
C ALA A 480 -4.65 -18.04 3.35
N ASN A 481 -3.90 -17.08 3.90
CA ASN A 481 -2.43 -17.10 3.91
C ASN A 481 -1.87 -18.35 4.60
N LYS A 482 -2.52 -18.85 5.66
CA LYS A 482 -2.11 -20.10 6.32
C LYS A 482 -2.23 -21.32 5.40
N ILE A 483 -3.32 -21.41 4.63
CA ILE A 483 -3.53 -22.52 3.68
C ILE A 483 -2.53 -22.41 2.53
N LEU A 484 -2.34 -21.20 1.99
CA LEU A 484 -1.33 -20.93 0.97
C LEU A 484 0.07 -21.34 1.45
N ALA A 485 0.46 -20.95 2.66
CA ALA A 485 1.78 -21.28 3.21
C ALA A 485 2.03 -22.79 3.31
N ASN A 486 1.04 -23.56 3.78
CA ASN A 486 1.13 -25.03 3.81
C ASN A 486 1.32 -25.62 2.41
N ALA A 487 0.52 -25.16 1.43
CA ALA A 487 0.61 -25.65 0.06
C ALA A 487 1.96 -25.31 -0.57
N LEU A 488 2.42 -24.06 -0.43
CA LEU A 488 3.69 -23.61 -1.02
C LEU A 488 4.90 -24.28 -0.36
N LEU A 489 4.88 -24.51 0.95
CA LEU A 489 5.96 -25.22 1.63
C LEU A 489 6.11 -26.65 1.10
N ASN A 490 4.99 -27.36 0.90
CA ASN A 490 4.99 -28.71 0.34
C ASN A 490 5.56 -28.74 -1.09
N GLN A 491 5.22 -27.74 -1.91
CA GLN A 491 5.76 -27.61 -3.27
C GLN A 491 7.26 -27.24 -3.25
N GLY A 492 7.69 -26.44 -2.27
CA GLY A 492 9.05 -25.96 -2.10
C GLY A 492 9.96 -26.85 -1.26
N LEU A 493 9.60 -28.10 -0.97
CA LEU A 493 10.39 -28.98 -0.10
C LEU A 493 11.84 -29.16 -0.57
N SER A 494 12.11 -29.11 -1.87
CA SER A 494 13.47 -29.19 -2.40
C SER A 494 14.36 -27.99 -2.05
N LEU A 495 13.76 -26.85 -1.65
CA LEU A 495 14.48 -25.65 -1.23
C LEU A 495 14.99 -25.73 0.22
N ILE A 496 14.55 -26.73 0.98
CA ILE A 496 14.97 -26.97 2.37
C ILE A 496 16.16 -27.92 2.31
#